data_AF-A0A0R1GTT5-F1
#
_entry.id   AF-A0A0R1GTT5-F1
#
_cell.length_a   1.000
_cell.length_b   1.000
_cell.length_c   1.000
_cell.angle_alpha   90.00
_cell.angle_beta   90.00
_cell.angle_gamma   90.00
#
_symmetry.space_group_name_H-M   'P 1'
#
loop_
_entity.id
_entity.type
_entity.pdbx_description
1 polymer ?
#
loop_
_entity_poly.entity_id
_entity_poly.type
_entity_poly.pdbx_seq_one_letter_code
_entity_poly.pdbx_strand_id
1 'polypeptide(L)'
;MQQNSGAIPLAIGLTIGIIGLIIGLIAIFGSIIITIIAVFLSLILVGVLATYTGLGLLAGSWAVGLTYLGGGVLAIGLVLLLIPVLKWLLVGISHVVAQIFRWFYRKTLGRHSAEVQG
;
A
#
# COMPACT_ATOMS: atom_id res chain seq x y z
N MET A 1 -32.43 -28.77 25.91
CA MET A 1 -31.43 -28.10 25.05
C MET A 1 -31.74 -26.61 25.07
N GLN A 2 -31.14 -25.88 26.01
CA GLN A 2 -31.42 -24.45 26.21
C GLN A 2 -30.57 -23.67 25.19
N GLN A 3 -31.21 -23.19 24.12
CA GLN A 3 -30.56 -22.38 23.09
C GLN A 3 -30.24 -21.01 23.69
N ASN A 4 -28.96 -20.70 23.86
CA ASN A 4 -28.49 -19.40 24.34
C ASN A 4 -28.90 -18.30 23.34
N SER A 5 -30.02 -17.62 23.58
CA SER A 5 -30.55 -16.56 22.71
C SER A 5 -29.59 -15.36 22.54
N GLY A 6 -28.61 -15.21 23.45
CA GLY A 6 -27.55 -14.20 23.36
C GLY A 6 -26.32 -14.60 22.52
N ALA A 7 -26.15 -15.89 22.17
CA ALA A 7 -25.01 -16.34 21.37
C ALA A 7 -25.14 -15.97 19.88
N ILE A 8 -26.37 -15.87 19.37
CA ILE A 8 -26.65 -15.56 17.96
C ILE A 8 -26.30 -14.10 17.63
N PRO A 9 -26.75 -13.08 18.42
CA PRO A 9 -26.36 -11.69 18.17
C PRO A 9 -24.85 -11.46 18.27
N LEU A 10 -24.19 -12.11 19.24
CA LEU A 10 -22.74 -12.00 19.43
C LEU A 10 -21.96 -12.60 18.26
N ALA A 11 -22.37 -13.78 17.76
CA ALA A 11 -21.72 -14.42 16.62
C ALA A 11 -21.87 -13.58 15.33
N ILE A 12 -23.02 -12.95 15.11
CA ILE A 12 -23.25 -12.06 13.97
C ILE A 12 -22.33 -10.84 14.05
N GLY A 13 -22.27 -10.17 15.21
CA GLY A 13 -21.38 -9.02 15.41
C GLY A 13 -19.91 -9.36 15.19
N LEU A 14 -19.47 -10.52 15.69
CA LEU A 14 -18.09 -11.00 15.51
C LEU A 14 -17.78 -11.26 14.03
N THR A 15 -18.72 -11.87 13.30
CA THR A 15 -18.58 -12.17 11.87
C THR A 15 -18.49 -10.90 11.03
N ILE A 16 -19.37 -9.92 11.29
CA ILE A 16 -19.33 -8.61 10.61
C ILE A 16 -18.01 -7.90 10.90
N GLY A 17 -17.53 -7.93 12.14
CA GLY A 17 -16.24 -7.34 12.52
C GLY A 17 -15.06 -7.95 11.78
N ILE A 18 -15.04 -9.28 11.61
CA ILE A 18 -13.99 -9.97 10.86
C ILE A 18 -14.05 -9.63 9.37
N ILE A 19 -15.24 -9.62 8.78
CA ILE A 19 -15.43 -9.25 7.37
C ILE A 19 -14.96 -7.81 7.13
N GLY A 20 -15.37 -6.88 8.00
CA GLY A 20 -14.95 -5.49 7.93
C GLY A 20 -13.44 -5.32 8.04
N LEU A 21 -12.79 -6.07 8.93
CA LEU A 21 -11.33 -6.07 9.06
C LEU A 21 -10.64 -6.53 7.76
N ILE A 22 -11.13 -7.62 7.16
CA ILE A 22 -10.56 -8.17 5.91
C ILE A 22 -10.71 -7.16 4.77
N ILE A 23 -11.92 -6.62 4.58
CA ILE A 23 -12.18 -5.60 3.54
C ILE A 23 -11.30 -4.38 3.77
N GLY A 24 -11.19 -3.91 5.01
CA GLY A 24 -10.33 -2.77 5.37
C GLY A 24 -8.87 -3.01 5.01
N LEU A 25 -8.32 -4.19 5.34
CA LEU A 25 -6.95 -4.54 5.00
C LEU A 25 -6.74 -4.60 3.48
N ILE A 26 -7.66 -5.21 2.73
CA ILE A 26 -7.60 -5.27 1.27
C ILE A 26 -7.65 -3.87 0.67
N ALA A 27 -8.54 -2.99 1.15
CA ALA A 27 -8.67 -1.63 0.66
C ALA A 27 -7.40 -0.80 0.92
N ILE A 28 -6.81 -0.92 2.12
CA ILE A 28 -5.58 -0.22 2.48
C ILE A 28 -4.43 -0.70 1.57
N PHE A 29 -4.15 -2.00 1.51
CA PHE A 29 -3.03 -2.49 0.71
C PHE A 29 -3.26 -2.30 -0.79
N GLY A 30 -4.49 -2.52 -1.26
CA GLY A 30 -4.88 -2.30 -2.64
C GLY A 30 -4.72 -0.85 -3.08
N SER A 31 -5.22 0.11 -2.28
CA SER A 31 -5.07 1.54 -2.59
C SER A 31 -3.62 1.97 -2.67
N ILE A 32 -2.78 1.53 -1.73
CA ILE A 32 -1.34 1.81 -1.74
C ILE A 32 -0.69 1.33 -3.05
N ILE A 33 -0.97 0.10 -3.47
CA ILE A 33 -0.40 -0.46 -4.71
C ILE A 33 -0.87 0.35 -5.93
N ILE A 34 -2.17 0.64 -6.02
CA ILE A 34 -2.76 1.40 -7.12
C ILE A 34 -2.15 2.81 -7.18
N THR A 35 -2.02 3.48 -6.03
CA THR A 35 -1.42 4.82 -5.96
C THR A 35 0.01 4.81 -6.47
N ILE A 36 0.82 3.80 -6.12
CA ILE A 36 2.21 3.75 -6.57
C ILE A 36 2.29 3.53 -8.09
N ILE A 37 1.46 2.64 -8.63
CA ILE A 37 1.38 2.42 -10.09
C ILE A 37 0.95 3.72 -10.79
N ALA A 38 -0.07 4.40 -10.26
CA ALA A 38 -0.54 5.66 -10.81
C ALA A 38 0.55 6.73 -10.80
N VAL A 39 1.23 6.91 -9.66
CA VAL A 39 2.36 7.86 -9.54
C VAL A 39 3.48 7.52 -10.52
N PHE A 40 3.85 6.25 -10.65
CA PHE A 40 4.89 5.82 -11.60
C PHE A 40 4.52 6.16 -13.05
N LEU A 41 3.29 5.83 -13.47
CA LEU A 41 2.81 6.13 -14.82
C LEU A 41 2.69 7.65 -15.06
N SER A 42 2.20 8.40 -14.08
CA SER A 42 2.11 9.86 -14.16
C SER A 42 3.48 10.50 -14.30
N LEU A 43 4.50 10.05 -13.55
CA LEU A 43 5.85 10.57 -13.67
C LEU A 43 6.45 10.31 -15.05
N ILE A 44 6.23 9.13 -15.63
CA ILE A 44 6.68 8.82 -17.00
C ILE A 44 6.00 9.75 -18.00
N LEU A 45 4.67 9.85 -17.98
CA LEU A 45 3.92 10.68 -18.92
C LEU A 45 4.30 12.15 -18.80
N VAL A 46 4.30 12.70 -17.58
CA VAL A 46 4.66 14.09 -17.32
C VAL A 46 6.12 14.34 -17.71
N GLY A 47 7.03 13.43 -17.39
CA GLY A 47 8.45 13.55 -17.73
C GLY A 47 8.68 13.60 -19.25
N VAL A 48 8.02 12.72 -20.01
CA VAL A 48 8.09 12.71 -21.47
C VAL A 48 7.51 13.98 -22.06
N LEU A 49 6.31 14.38 -21.63
CA LEU A 49 5.66 15.60 -22.13
C LEU A 49 6.46 16.85 -21.80
N ALA A 50 7.00 16.95 -20.57
CA ALA A 50 7.83 18.07 -20.15
C ALA A 50 9.14 18.13 -20.95
N THR A 51 9.76 16.98 -21.22
CA THR A 51 10.98 16.95 -22.04
C THR A 51 10.69 17.39 -23.48
N TYR A 52 9.63 16.86 -24.09
CA TYR A 52 9.24 17.20 -25.45
C TYR A 52 8.90 18.70 -25.60
N THR A 53 8.07 19.22 -24.71
CA THR A 53 7.69 20.65 -24.71
C THR A 53 8.88 21.55 -24.42
N GLY A 54 9.75 21.16 -23.49
CA GLY A 54 10.98 21.88 -23.18
C GLY A 54 11.90 22.03 -24.38
N LEU A 55 12.15 20.94 -25.12
CA LEU A 55 12.96 20.98 -26.36
C LEU A 55 12.34 21.91 -27.41
N GLY A 56 11.02 21.88 -27.59
CA GLY A 56 10.33 22.75 -28.54
C GLY A 56 10.40 24.23 -28.18
N LEU A 57 10.47 24.55 -26.89
CA LEU A 57 10.47 25.93 -26.39
C LEU A 57 11.86 26.57 -26.32
N LEU A 58 12.95 25.80 -26.41
CA LEU A 58 14.31 26.35 -26.34
C LEU A 58 14.60 27.42 -27.39
N ALA A 59 13.97 27.32 -28.57
CA ALA A 59 14.16 28.30 -29.65
C ALA A 59 13.36 29.61 -29.45
N GLY A 60 12.25 29.57 -28.71
CA GLY A 60 11.37 30.73 -28.51
C GLY A 60 11.55 31.41 -27.15
N SER A 61 11.70 30.64 -26.09
CA SER A 61 11.93 31.15 -24.74
C SER A 61 12.84 30.19 -23.98
N TRP A 62 14.13 30.54 -23.97
CA TRP A 62 15.20 29.73 -23.38
C TRP A 62 14.92 29.35 -21.92
N ALA A 63 14.50 30.32 -21.10
CA ALA A 63 14.23 30.09 -19.68
C ALA A 63 13.04 29.12 -19.44
N VAL A 64 11.98 29.24 -20.25
CA VAL A 64 10.82 28.34 -20.15
C VAL A 64 11.20 26.95 -20.63
N GLY A 65 11.90 26.83 -21.77
CA GLY A 65 12.39 25.57 -22.29
C GLY A 65 13.25 24.81 -21.26
N LEU A 66 14.21 25.48 -20.62
CA LEU A 66 15.03 24.88 -19.56
C LEU A 66 14.22 24.40 -18.35
N THR A 67 13.19 25.14 -17.96
CA THR A 67 12.34 24.76 -16.82
C THR A 67 11.59 23.46 -17.09
N TYR A 68 11.03 23.32 -18.30
CA TYR A 68 10.34 22.09 -18.72
C TYR A 68 11.31 20.90 -18.87
N LEU A 69 12.52 21.13 -19.41
CA LEU A 69 13.55 20.09 -19.44
C LEU A 69 14.02 19.67 -18.04
N GLY A 70 14.21 20.64 -17.14
CA GLY A 70 14.50 20.38 -15.74
C GLY A 70 13.40 19.54 -15.08
N GLY A 71 12.13 19.86 -15.35
CA GLY A 71 10.99 19.05 -14.92
C GLY A 71 11.04 17.60 -15.45
N GLY A 72 11.43 17.41 -16.71
CA GLY A 72 11.65 16.10 -17.31
C GLY A 72 12.75 15.30 -16.60
N VAL A 73 13.88 15.94 -16.31
CA VAL A 73 15.00 15.33 -15.56
C VAL A 73 14.58 14.99 -14.13
N LEU A 74 13.82 15.87 -13.46
CA LEU A 74 13.29 15.61 -12.13
C LEU A 74 12.34 14.41 -12.12
N ALA A 75 11.51 14.25 -13.14
CA ALA A 75 10.63 13.09 -13.26
C ALA A 75 11.43 11.78 -13.32
N ILE A 76 12.54 11.75 -14.08
CA ILE A 76 13.45 10.59 -14.11
C ILE A 76 14.05 10.33 -12.73
N GLY A 77 14.52 11.37 -12.03
CA GLY A 77 15.03 11.24 -10.67
C GLY A 77 14.00 10.66 -9.70
N LEU A 78 12.75 11.11 -9.77
CA LEU A 78 11.66 10.60 -8.94
C LEU A 78 11.31 9.15 -9.26
N VAL A 79 11.34 8.74 -10.54
CA VAL A 79 11.13 7.34 -10.95
C VAL A 79 12.20 6.44 -10.33
N LEU A 80 13.46 6.87 -10.34
CA LEU A 80 14.56 6.11 -9.71
C LEU A 80 14.40 6.02 -8.18
N LEU A 81 13.94 7.09 -7.54
CA LEU A 81 13.63 7.10 -6.10
C LEU A 81 12.41 6.23 -5.76
N LEU A 82 11.51 5.98 -6.69
CA LEU A 82 10.35 5.12 -6.47
C LEU A 82 10.75 3.65 -6.30
N ILE A 83 11.88 3.22 -6.89
CA ILE A 83 12.38 1.84 -6.80
C ILE A 83 12.65 1.41 -5.34
N PRO A 84 13.48 2.13 -4.55
CA PRO A 84 13.67 1.78 -3.15
C PRO A 84 12.37 1.90 -2.35
N VAL A 85 11.51 2.89 -2.62
CA VAL A 85 10.21 3.02 -1.94
C VAL A 85 9.36 1.75 -2.14
N LEU A 86 9.32 1.22 -3.37
CA LEU A 86 8.60 -0.01 -3.68
C LEU A 86 9.14 -1.21 -2.90
N LYS A 87 10.47 -1.32 -2.78
CA LYS A 87 11.12 -2.37 -1.98
C LYS A 87 10.73 -2.29 -0.51
N TRP A 88 10.80 -1.10 0.09
CA TRP A 88 10.41 -0.89 1.49
C TRP A 88 8.95 -1.22 1.72
N LEU A 89 8.10 -0.87 0.76
CA LEU A 89 6.67 -1.14 0.82
C LEU A 89 6.37 -2.65 0.85
N LEU A 90 6.91 -3.41 -0.11
CA LEU A 90 6.69 -4.85 -0.19
C LEU A 90 7.14 -5.55 1.10
N VAL A 91 8.32 -5.18 1.60
CA VAL A 91 8.85 -5.70 2.87
C VAL A 91 7.93 -5.32 4.03
N GLY A 92 7.46 -4.07 4.08
CA GLY A 92 6.54 -3.58 5.11
C GLY A 92 5.22 -4.36 5.13
N ILE A 93 4.61 -4.58 3.97
CA ILE A 93 3.37 -5.36 3.83
C ILE A 93 3.60 -6.79 4.35
N SER A 94 4.69 -7.44 3.95
CA SER A 94 5.02 -8.79 4.45
C SER A 94 5.17 -8.83 5.98
N HIS A 95 5.78 -7.80 6.58
CA HIS A 95 5.92 -7.71 8.03
C HIS A 95 4.58 -7.54 8.75
N VAL A 96 3.71 -6.66 8.24
CA VAL A 96 2.37 -6.43 8.82
C VAL A 96 1.55 -7.71 8.74
N VAL A 97 1.52 -8.36 7.56
CA VAL A 97 0.82 -9.63 7.37
C VAL A 97 1.36 -10.69 8.33
N ALA A 98 2.68 -10.89 8.41
CA ALA A 98 3.30 -11.85 9.32
C ALA A 98 2.99 -11.55 10.80
N GLN A 99 2.88 -10.27 11.18
CA GLN A 99 2.50 -9.87 12.53
C GLN A 99 1.03 -10.20 12.84
N ILE A 100 0.12 -10.00 11.88
CA ILE A 100 -1.29 -10.37 12.00
C ILE A 100 -1.42 -11.88 12.17
N PHE A 101 -0.72 -12.68 11.35
CA PHE A 101 -0.71 -14.14 11.50
C PHE A 101 -0.20 -14.55 12.88
N ARG A 102 0.95 -14.03 13.33
CA ARG A 102 1.48 -14.32 14.67
C ARG A 102 0.52 -13.94 15.79
N TRP A 103 -0.20 -12.83 15.65
CA TRP A 103 -1.23 -12.42 16.61
C TRP A 103 -2.39 -13.42 16.64
N PHE A 104 -2.89 -13.85 15.48
CA PHE A 104 -3.94 -14.87 15.40
C PHE A 104 -3.49 -16.20 16.01
N TYR A 105 -2.32 -16.71 15.62
CA TYR A 105 -1.77 -17.95 16.17
C TYR A 105 -1.62 -17.91 17.69
N ARG A 106 -1.10 -16.82 18.27
CA ARG A 106 -1.00 -16.68 19.74
C ARG A 106 -2.37 -16.69 20.42
N LYS A 107 -3.36 -16.06 19.79
CA LYS A 107 -4.72 -15.96 20.35
C LYS A 107 -5.49 -17.27 20.25
N THR A 108 -5.26 -18.09 19.22
CA THR A 108 -5.95 -19.38 19.01
C THR A 108 -5.23 -20.58 19.62
N LEU A 109 -3.89 -20.65 19.55
CA LEU A 109 -3.10 -21.77 20.09
C LEU A 109 -2.60 -21.56 21.53
N GLY A 110 -2.64 -20.35 22.08
CA GLY A 110 -2.13 -20.01 23.41
C GLY A 110 -2.86 -20.66 24.60
N ARG A 111 -3.75 -21.64 24.37
CA ARG A 111 -4.47 -22.38 25.42
C ARG A 111 -3.91 -23.77 25.74
N HIS A 112 -2.94 -24.31 24.99
CA HIS A 112 -2.43 -25.67 25.23
C HIS A 112 -1.02 -25.78 25.83
N SER A 113 -0.27 -24.68 25.97
CA SER A 113 1.09 -24.75 26.55
C SER A 113 1.17 -24.49 28.06
N ALA A 114 0.03 -24.30 28.73
CA ALA A 114 -0.03 -24.14 30.19
C ALA A 114 -0.34 -25.45 30.95
N GLU A 115 -0.59 -26.57 30.24
CA GLU A 115 -0.98 -27.86 30.85
C GLU A 115 0.13 -28.93 30.87
N VAL A 116 1.34 -28.66 30.34
CA VAL A 116 2.43 -29.65 30.28
C VAL A 116 3.46 -29.48 31.41
N GLN A 117 3.20 -28.63 32.40
CA GLN A 117 4.06 -28.44 33.58
C GLN A 117 3.26 -28.36 34.90
N GLY A 118 2.24 -29.19 35.05
CA GLY A 118 1.48 -29.39 36.30
C GLY A 118 1.40 -30.85 36.66
#